data_AF-A0A0G4KUB9-F1
#
_entry.id   AF-A0A0G4KUB9-F1
#
_cell.length_a   1.000
_cell.length_b   1.000
_cell.length_c   1.000
_cell.angle_alpha   90.00
_cell.angle_beta   90.00
_cell.angle_gamma   90.00
#
_symmetry.space_group_name_H-M   'P 1'
#
loop_
_entity.id
_entity.type
_entity.pdbx_description
1 polymer ?
#
loop_
_entity_poly.entity_id
_entity_poly.type
_entity_poly.pdbx_seq_one_letter_code
_entity_poly.pdbx_strand_id
1 'polypeptide(L)'
;MRDMEPAEIGGLVHNQAAGKNISRILSNFPTVSIEAEIAPLNRDVLRIRLFITPDFRWNDYVNGTSESYYIWVENSETSEIYHHEFFILSRRKLNDDHELN
;
A
#
# COMPACT_ATOMS: atom_id res chain seq x y z
N MET A 1 7.47 -1.19 -13.53
CA MET A 1 7.38 0.25 -13.82
C MET A 1 7.85 1.12 -12.66
N ARG A 2 7.54 0.81 -11.40
CA ARG A 2 7.99 1.61 -10.24
C ARG A 2 9.51 1.67 -10.11
N ASP A 3 10.20 0.57 -10.39
CA ASP A 3 11.67 0.48 -10.32
C ASP A 3 12.37 0.81 -11.65
N MET A 4 11.62 1.27 -12.65
CA MET A 4 12.16 1.60 -13.96
C MET A 4 12.56 3.07 -14.01
N GLU A 5 13.66 3.36 -14.70
CA GLU A 5 14.06 4.72 -14.99
C GLU A 5 13.06 5.40 -15.94
N PRO A 6 12.88 6.73 -15.88
CA PRO A 6 11.94 7.45 -16.75
C PRO A 6 12.12 7.17 -18.24
N ALA A 7 13.35 6.92 -18.71
CA ALA A 7 13.64 6.56 -20.09
C ALA A 7 13.11 5.17 -20.47
N GLU A 8 13.22 4.19 -19.56
CA GLU A 8 12.70 2.85 -19.76
C GLU A 8 11.17 2.86 -19.78
N ILE A 9 10.55 3.65 -18.88
CA ILE A 9 9.10 3.87 -18.89
C ILE A 9 8.67 4.51 -20.21
N GLY A 10 9.38 5.55 -20.66
CA GLY A 10 9.12 6.23 -21.93
C GLY A 10 9.24 5.29 -23.14
N GLY A 11 10.21 4.37 -23.11
CA GLY A 11 10.35 3.31 -24.10
C GLY A 11 9.19 2.33 -24.09
N LEU A 12 8.80 1.87 -22.89
CA LEU A 12 7.71 0.90 -22.68
C LEU A 12 6.36 1.42 -23.18
N VAL A 13 6.07 2.71 -22.99
CA VAL A 13 4.81 3.33 -23.45
C VAL A 13 4.91 3.92 -24.86
N HIS A 14 6.02 3.71 -25.58
CA HIS A 14 6.30 4.30 -26.88
C HIS A 14 6.13 5.83 -26.94
N ASN A 15 6.40 6.51 -25.82
CA ASN A 15 6.35 7.97 -25.68
C ASN A 15 7.41 8.43 -24.67
N GLN A 16 8.58 8.79 -25.18
CA GLN A 16 9.73 9.21 -24.36
C GLN A 16 9.43 10.45 -23.51
N ALA A 17 8.64 11.39 -24.03
CA ALA A 17 8.28 12.61 -23.31
C ALA A 17 7.38 12.32 -22.08
N ALA A 18 6.56 11.26 -22.15
CA ALA A 18 5.68 10.87 -21.05
C ALA A 18 6.41 10.20 -19.88
N GLY A 19 7.59 9.61 -20.11
CA GLY A 19 8.30 8.80 -19.11
C GLY A 19 8.55 9.51 -17.77
N LYS A 20 8.98 10.79 -17.82
CA LYS A 20 9.18 11.61 -16.60
C LYS A 20 7.88 11.87 -15.85
N ASN A 21 6.80 12.16 -16.57
CA ASN A 21 5.50 12.43 -15.96
C ASN A 21 4.94 11.17 -15.30
N ILE A 22 5.03 10.03 -15.98
CA ILE A 22 4.57 8.74 -15.46
C ILE A 22 5.39 8.34 -14.22
N SER A 23 6.72 8.44 -14.27
CA SER A 23 7.60 8.16 -13.11
C SER A 23 7.20 8.99 -11.89
N ARG A 24 6.93 10.29 -12.07
CA ARG A 24 6.44 11.17 -10.99
C ARG A 24 5.08 10.74 -10.46
N ILE A 25 4.15 10.33 -11.32
CA ILE A 25 2.83 9.82 -10.90
C ILE A 25 3.00 8.54 -10.07
N LEU A 26 3.80 7.59 -10.55
CA LEU A 26 4.09 6.34 -9.83
C LEU A 26 4.68 6.61 -8.45
N SER A 27 5.58 7.60 -8.33
CA SER A 27 6.17 7.96 -7.04
C SER A 27 5.16 8.52 -6.03
N ASN A 28 4.04 9.11 -6.49
CA ASN A 28 3.00 9.66 -5.61
C ASN A 28 1.81 8.71 -5.42
N PHE A 29 1.77 7.59 -6.14
CA PHE A 29 0.66 6.66 -6.09
C PHE A 29 0.62 5.95 -4.73
N PRO A 30 -0.51 5.99 -3.99
CA PRO A 30 -0.58 5.69 -2.56
C PRO A 30 -0.43 4.19 -2.26
N THR A 31 0.79 3.68 -2.39
CA THR A 31 1.14 2.27 -2.18
C THR A 31 1.56 2.05 -0.73
N VAL A 32 1.22 0.89 -0.17
CA VAL A 32 1.70 0.45 1.14
C VAL A 32 2.39 -0.90 0.99
N SER A 33 3.45 -1.13 1.75
CA SER A 33 3.97 -2.47 2.01
C SER A 33 3.41 -2.98 3.33
N ILE A 34 3.28 -4.30 3.43
CA ILE A 34 2.76 -4.96 4.63
C ILE A 34 3.72 -6.04 5.11
N GLU A 35 3.83 -6.17 6.42
CA GLU A 35 4.47 -7.30 7.09
C GLU A 35 3.49 -7.88 8.11
N ALA A 36 3.42 -9.20 8.24
CA ALA A 36 2.48 -9.85 9.14
C ALA A 36 3.20 -10.85 10.04
N GLU A 37 2.97 -10.73 11.34
CA GLU A 37 3.35 -11.74 12.31
C GLU A 37 2.13 -12.56 12.71
N ILE A 38 2.18 -13.86 12.48
CA ILE A 38 1.06 -14.77 12.71
C ILE A 38 1.43 -15.73 13.84
N ALA A 39 0.56 -15.84 14.85
CA ALA A 39 0.75 -16.75 15.98
C ALA A 39 -0.54 -17.52 16.27
N PRO A 40 -0.51 -18.86 16.39
CA PRO A 40 -1.67 -19.63 16.80
C PRO A 40 -1.97 -19.38 18.28
N LEU A 41 -3.23 -19.07 18.60
CA LEU A 41 -3.71 -18.97 19.98
C LEU A 41 -4.30 -20.29 20.46
N ASN A 42 -5.01 -20.99 19.58
CA ASN A 42 -5.50 -22.35 19.77
C ASN A 42 -5.68 -23.03 18.40
N ARG A 43 -6.34 -24.20 18.37
CA ARG A 43 -6.56 -24.99 17.13
C ARG A 43 -7.25 -24.20 16.02
N ASP A 44 -8.17 -23.31 16.37
CA ASP A 44 -9.09 -22.66 15.43
C ASP A 44 -8.93 -21.13 15.41
N VAL A 45 -7.98 -20.57 16.17
CA VAL A 45 -7.78 -19.12 16.30
C VAL A 45 -6.32 -18.75 16.07
N LEU A 46 -6.09 -17.85 15.13
CA LEU A 46 -4.80 -17.20 14.87
C LEU A 46 -4.86 -15.74 15.33
N ARG A 47 -3.78 -15.25 15.92
CA ARG A 47 -3.50 -13.82 16.10
C ARG A 47 -2.64 -13.35 14.94
N ILE A 48 -3.02 -12.24 14.33
CA ILE A 48 -2.26 -11.60 13.25
C ILE A 48 -1.91 -10.19 13.74
N ARG A 49 -0.62 -9.84 13.74
CA ARG A 49 -0.16 -8.46 13.87
C ARG A 49 0.26 -7.99 12.49
N LEU A 50 -0.37 -6.94 11.99
CA LEU A 50 -0.10 -6.38 10.67
C LEU A 50 0.63 -5.05 10.82
N PHE A 51 1.81 -4.96 10.23
CA PHE A 51 2.59 -3.73 10.13
C PHE A 51 2.44 -3.16 8.73
N ILE A 52 2.09 -1.87 8.63
CA ILE A 52 1.84 -1.20 7.35
C ILE A 52 2.85 -0.08 7.19
N THR A 53 3.61 -0.09 6.10
CA THR A 53 4.57 0.97 5.80
C THR A 53 4.11 1.72 4.53
N PRO A 54 3.87 3.04 4.60
CA PRO A 54 3.60 3.84 3.42
C PRO A 54 4.82 3.85 2.51
N ASP A 55 4.66 3.37 1.27
CA ASP A 55 5.71 3.33 0.27
C ASP A 55 5.32 4.24 -0.90
N PHE A 56 5.27 5.55 -0.65
CA PHE A 56 5.04 6.56 -1.68
C PHE A 56 5.44 7.95 -1.19
N ARG A 57 5.58 8.89 -2.12
CA ARG A 57 5.75 10.31 -1.84
C ARG A 57 4.39 10.97 -1.74
N TRP A 58 4.06 11.43 -0.56
CA TRP A 58 2.81 12.14 -0.37
C TRP A 58 2.82 13.51 -1.05
N ASN A 59 1.77 13.78 -1.82
CA ASN A 59 1.49 15.00 -2.54
C ASN A 59 0.14 15.57 -2.11
N ASP A 60 0.15 16.70 -1.40
CA ASP A 60 -1.07 17.29 -0.81
C ASP A 60 -2.14 17.67 -1.85
N TYR A 61 -1.76 17.91 -3.11
CA TYR A 61 -2.72 18.19 -4.17
C TYR A 61 -3.45 16.93 -4.65
N VAL A 62 -2.81 15.77 -4.58
CA VAL A 62 -3.36 14.49 -5.07
C VAL A 62 -3.97 13.68 -3.93
N ASN A 63 -3.24 13.53 -2.83
CA ASN A 63 -3.63 12.70 -1.68
C ASN A 63 -4.49 13.47 -0.66
N GLY A 64 -4.53 14.80 -0.75
CA GLY A 64 -5.29 15.64 0.18
C GLY A 64 -4.77 15.51 1.62
N THR A 65 -5.69 15.31 2.57
CA THR A 65 -5.39 15.23 4.00
C THR A 65 -5.18 13.80 4.51
N SER A 66 -5.73 12.82 3.80
CA SER A 66 -5.77 11.42 4.22
C SER A 66 -5.95 10.47 3.04
N GLU A 67 -5.24 9.34 3.05
CA GLU A 67 -5.46 8.18 2.21
C GLU A 67 -6.11 7.08 3.03
N SER A 68 -7.05 6.34 2.45
CA SER A 68 -7.81 5.32 3.17
C SER A 68 -7.72 3.96 2.48
N TYR A 69 -7.64 2.91 3.30
CA TYR A 69 -7.44 1.55 2.87
C TYR A 69 -8.45 0.64 3.55
N TYR A 70 -9.05 -0.25 2.77
CA TYR A 70 -9.73 -1.42 3.32
C TYR A 70 -8.71 -2.54 3.44
N ILE A 71 -8.69 -3.17 4.61
CA ILE A 71 -7.85 -4.31 4.91
C ILE A 71 -8.80 -5.46 5.20
N TRP A 72 -8.56 -6.62 4.60
CA TRP A 72 -9.30 -7.82 4.90
C TRP A 72 -8.39 -9.03 4.88
N VAL A 73 -8.76 -10.02 5.70
CA VAL A 73 -8.14 -11.35 5.72
C VAL A 73 -9.14 -12.29 5.10
N GLU A 74 -8.74 -12.97 4.04
CA GLU A 74 -9.59 -13.91 3.32
C GLU A 74 -9.00 -15.32 3.28
N ASN A 75 -9.89 -16.30 3.14
CA ASN A 75 -9.51 -17.63 2.72
C ASN A 75 -9.17 -17.64 1.22
N SER A 76 -7.98 -18.09 0.86
CA SER A 76 -7.52 -18.13 -0.54
C SER A 76 -8.26 -19.12 -1.43
N GLU A 77 -8.97 -20.10 -0.85
CA GLU A 77 -9.73 -21.12 -1.58
C GLU A 77 -11.22 -20.77 -1.68
N THR A 78 -11.83 -20.31 -0.58
CA THR A 78 -13.28 -20.04 -0.52
C THR A 78 -13.66 -18.59 -0.74
N SER A 79 -12.68 -17.67 -0.71
CA SER A 79 -12.89 -16.21 -0.74
C SER A 79 -13.73 -15.68 0.43
N GLU A 80 -13.88 -16.46 1.50
CA GLU A 80 -14.55 -16.03 2.72
C GLU A 80 -13.69 -15.01 3.46
N ILE A 81 -14.28 -13.88 3.84
CA ILE A 81 -13.62 -12.83 4.62
C ILE A 81 -13.74 -13.15 6.11
N TYR A 82 -12.60 -13.39 6.78
CA TYR A 82 -12.53 -13.66 8.21
C TYR A 82 -12.48 -12.39 9.07
N HIS A 83 -11.86 -11.34 8.55
CA HIS A 83 -11.71 -10.05 9.22
C HIS A 83 -11.68 -8.94 8.19
N HIS A 84 -12.19 -7.77 8.55
CA HIS A 84 -11.98 -6.56 7.79
C HIS A 84 -11.93 -5.34 8.70
N GLU A 85 -11.13 -4.35 8.30
CA GLU A 85 -11.06 -3.07 8.99
C GLU A 85 -10.69 -1.95 8.03
N PHE A 86 -10.88 -0.72 8.51
CA PHE A 86 -10.60 0.50 7.76
C PHE A 86 -9.40 1.22 8.35
N PHE A 87 -8.35 1.37 7.56
CA PHE A 87 -7.13 2.08 7.94
C PHE A 87 -7.08 3.43 7.24
N ILE A 88 -6.87 4.51 8.00
CA ILE A 88 -6.73 5.86 7.46
C ILE A 88 -5.33 6.37 7.76
N LEU A 89 -4.56 6.56 6.69
CA LEU A 89 -3.25 7.21 6.72
C LEU A 89 -3.43 8.71 6.54
N SER A 90 -3.14 9.51 7.57
CA SER A 90 -3.12 10.97 7.43
C SER A 90 -1.73 11.48 7.08
N ARG A 91 -1.63 12.63 6.40
CA ARG A 91 -0.33 13.28 6.08
C ARG A 91 0.60 13.39 7.29
N ARG A 92 0.03 13.69 8.47
CA ARG A 92 0.80 13.90 9.70
C ARG A 92 1.43 12.62 10.23
N LYS A 93 0.82 11.48 9.96
CA LYS A 93 1.24 10.17 10.44
C LYS A 93 2.06 9.40 9.42
N LEU A 94 2.48 10.02 8.30
CA LEU A 94 3.15 9.33 7.20
C LEU A 94 4.40 8.54 7.62
N ASN A 95 5.11 9.01 8.65
CA ASN A 95 6.34 8.39 9.15
C ASN A 95 6.14 7.75 10.55
N ASP A 96 4.89 7.61 11.00
CA ASP A 96 4.60 6.92 12.25
C ASP A 96 4.61 5.40 12.00
N ASP A 97 4.83 4.62 13.04
CA ASP A 97 4.60 3.19 12.97
C ASP A 97 3.09 2.90 12.86
N HIS A 98 2.70 1.98 11.98
CA HIS A 98 1.32 1.55 11.82
C HIS A 98 1.22 0.05 12.09
N GLU A 99 0.62 -0.28 13.23
CA GLU A 99 0.35 -1.64 13.65
C GLU A 99 -1.16 -1.85 13.84
N LEU A 100 -1.69 -2.92 13.27
CA LEU A 100 -3.05 -3.41 13.48
C LEU A 100 -3.00 -4.80 14.13
N ASN A 101 -3.94 -5.07 15.05
CA ASN A 101 -3.95 -6.24 15.94
C ASN A 101 -5.23 -7.07 15.79
#